data_AF-A0A8R2JMJ6-F1
#
_entry.id   AF-A0A8R2JMJ6-F1
#
_cell.length_a   1.000
_cell.length_b   1.000
_cell.length_c   1.000
_cell.angle_alpha   90.00
_cell.angle_beta   90.00
_cell.angle_gamma   90.00
#
_symmetry.space_group_name_H-M   'P 1'
#
loop_
_entity.id
_entity.type
_entity.pdbx_description
1 polymer ?
#
loop_
_entity_poly.entity_id
_entity_poly.type
_entity_poly.pdbx_seq_one_letter_code
_entity_poly.pdbx_strand_id
1 'polypeptide(L)'
;MSEINLICNYKKCRKDLNSFAWVTSCSHIFCDYDGSRTFNREKKCPCCNEVLNRRLDIVQINLNPDESFKSMILCGLRPEVVMDISLRAVSFWNYQMTQEKIIQTSSMKRLQAKFEQVKINMETMEYQFQKHILIETKKSESALKDAELQRRKTQEIEEKLIEKSRILHQVQSKYESLKLQLISNTIKSTKTEQIPMAQLQPKTFEGQNEFVFAPNVD
;
A
#
# COMPACT_ATOMS: atom_id res chain seq x y z
N MET A 1 -2.35 30.62 28.55
CA MET A 1 -1.33 30.83 27.50
C MET A 1 -0.32 29.72 27.69
N SER A 2 -0.06 28.89 26.67
CA SER A 2 0.99 27.87 26.76
C SER A 2 2.32 28.56 27.05
N GLU A 3 3.08 28.06 28.03
CA GLU A 3 4.41 28.57 28.33
C GLU A 3 5.30 28.45 27.09
N ILE A 4 5.84 29.58 26.64
CA ILE A 4 6.75 29.62 25.50
C ILE A 4 8.13 29.25 26.02
N ASN A 5 8.58 28.03 25.72
CA ASN A 5 9.89 27.53 26.13
C ASN A 5 10.92 27.70 25.00
N LEU A 6 12.20 27.80 25.38
CA LEU A 6 13.30 27.68 24.41
C LEU A 6 13.38 26.25 23.89
N ILE A 7 13.76 26.10 22.62
CA ILE A 7 13.87 24.81 21.96
C ILE A 7 15.33 24.48 21.70
N CYS A 8 15.73 23.23 21.95
CA CYS A 8 17.08 22.76 21.63
C CYS A 8 17.41 23.01 20.14
N ASN A 9 18.50 23.73 19.87
CA ASN A 9 18.94 24.06 18.51
C ASN A 9 19.69 22.90 17.83
N TYR A 10 19.85 21.75 18.50
CA TYR A 10 20.36 20.54 17.86
C TYR A 10 19.32 20.00 16.86
N LYS A 11 19.69 19.93 15.58
CA LYS A 11 18.76 19.67 14.46
C LYS A 11 17.87 18.43 14.64
N LYS A 12 18.37 17.39 15.31
CA LYS A 12 17.65 16.12 15.55
C LYS A 12 16.91 16.05 16.89
N CYS A 13 17.11 16.99 17.81
CA CYS A 13 16.54 16.91 19.16
C CYS A 13 15.28 17.76 19.29
N ARG A 14 15.39 19.08 19.11
CA ARG A 14 14.25 20.02 19.09
C ARG A 14 13.28 19.92 20.27
N LYS A 15 13.74 19.41 21.43
CA LYS A 15 12.93 19.34 22.65
C LYS A 15 12.88 20.68 23.38
N ASP A 16 11.83 20.87 24.17
CA ASP A 16 11.69 22.00 25.09
C ASP A 16 12.81 22.00 26.14
N LEU A 17 13.25 23.20 26.50
CA LEU A 17 14.29 23.44 27.49
C LEU A 17 13.65 24.05 28.74
N ASN A 18 13.76 23.35 29.87
CA ASN A 18 13.09 23.71 31.13
C ASN A 18 13.97 23.55 32.37
N SER A 19 15.28 23.32 32.19
CA SER A 19 16.20 23.07 33.30
C SER A 19 17.59 23.59 32.94
N PHE A 20 18.61 22.75 32.89
CA PHE A 20 19.93 23.15 32.46
C PHE A 20 20.03 23.15 30.93
N ALA A 21 20.67 24.20 30.41
CA ALA A 21 20.91 24.36 29.00
C ALA A 21 22.31 24.93 28.74
N TRP A 22 22.86 24.60 27.58
CA TRP A 22 24.15 25.08 27.12
C TRP A 22 23.93 26.18 26.11
N VAL A 23 24.36 27.40 26.45
CA VAL A 23 24.27 28.58 25.57
C VAL A 23 25.64 28.88 25.00
N THR A 24 25.66 29.33 23.76
CA THR A 24 26.88 29.67 23.03
C THR A 24 26.91 31.15 22.65
N SER A 25 28.10 31.72 22.46
CA SER A 25 28.27 33.11 22.03
C SER A 25 27.71 33.39 20.63
N CYS A 26 27.61 32.36 19.79
CA CYS A 26 26.90 32.42 18.50
C CYS A 26 25.36 32.36 18.62
N SER A 27 24.83 32.63 19.82
CA SER A 27 23.40 32.69 20.14
C SER A 27 22.62 31.38 19.92
N HIS A 28 23.28 30.22 19.98
CA HIS A 28 22.58 28.92 19.99
C HIS A 28 22.48 28.33 21.39
N ILE A 29 21.37 27.63 21.65
CA ILE A 29 21.08 26.94 22.91
C ILE A 29 20.81 25.45 22.71
N PHE A 30 21.33 24.63 23.61
CA PHE A 30 21.22 23.18 23.55
C PHE A 30 20.76 22.63 24.90
N CYS A 31 20.07 21.49 24.86
CA CYS A 31 19.74 20.78 26.08
C CYS A 31 20.99 20.24 26.77
N ASP A 32 20.88 19.93 28.06
CA ASP A 32 22.02 19.43 28.83
C ASP A 32 22.68 18.18 28.20
N TYR A 33 21.87 17.23 27.73
CA TYR A 33 22.37 16.01 27.07
C TYR A 33 23.16 16.29 25.78
N ASP A 34 22.65 17.12 24.87
CA ASP A 34 23.34 17.41 23.61
C ASP A 34 24.52 18.33 23.80
N GLY A 35 24.40 19.31 24.70
CA GLY A 35 25.45 20.26 25.05
C GLY A 35 26.66 19.56 25.67
N SER A 36 26.45 18.81 26.75
CA SER A 36 27.51 18.04 27.42
C SER A 36 28.19 17.05 26.45
N ARG A 37 27.42 16.30 25.66
CA ARG A 37 27.97 15.36 24.68
C ARG A 37 28.85 16.03 23.62
N THR A 38 28.45 17.21 23.16
CA THR A 38 29.12 17.89 22.03
C THR A 38 30.31 18.69 22.52
N PHE A 39 30.12 19.56 23.52
CA PHE A 39 31.13 20.50 23.97
C PHE A 39 32.25 19.88 24.81
N ASN A 40 32.03 18.68 25.38
CA ASN A 40 33.11 17.89 25.97
C ASN A 40 34.04 17.26 24.94
N ARG A 41 33.58 17.10 23.68
CA ARG A 41 34.37 16.53 22.58
C ARG A 41 35.04 17.61 21.76
N GLU A 42 34.27 18.59 21.33
CA GLU A 42 34.71 19.65 20.43
C GLU A 42 34.12 21.00 20.83
N LYS A 43 34.96 22.04 20.82
CA LYS A 43 34.52 23.43 21.03
C LYS A 43 33.97 24.02 19.73
N LYS A 44 32.96 23.37 19.15
CA LYS A 44 32.34 23.79 17.89
C LYS A 44 30.83 23.74 18.02
N CYS A 45 30.15 24.80 17.56
CA CYS A 45 28.69 24.85 17.59
C CYS A 45 28.10 23.82 16.62
N PRO A 46 27.26 22.87 17.07
CA PRO A 46 26.66 21.88 16.17
C PRO A 46 25.54 22.47 15.28
N CYS A 47 25.11 23.71 15.52
CA CYS A 47 24.09 24.37 14.71
C CYS A 47 24.69 25.14 13.52
N CYS A 48 25.67 26.01 13.78
CA CYS A 48 26.28 26.90 12.78
C CYS A 48 27.74 26.61 12.45
N ASN A 49 28.37 25.61 13.07
CA ASN A 49 29.78 25.24 12.90
C ASN A 49 30.80 26.29 13.36
N GLU A 50 30.39 27.32 14.09
CA GLU A 50 31.30 28.30 14.69
C GLU A 50 32.27 27.64 15.68
N VAL A 51 33.54 28.04 15.67
CA VAL A 51 34.56 27.55 16.61
C VAL A 51 34.56 28.43 17.87
N LEU A 52 34.36 27.80 19.03
CA LEU A 52 34.02 28.43 20.31
C LEU A 52 35.21 28.38 21.29
N ASN A 53 36.27 29.11 20.98
CA ASN A 53 37.55 29.01 21.70
C ASN A 53 37.72 30.00 22.86
N ARG A 54 36.87 31.01 22.98
CA ARG A 54 36.97 32.03 24.03
C ARG A 54 36.40 31.51 25.35
N ARG A 55 36.84 32.10 26.47
CA ARG A 55 36.50 31.67 27.83
C ARG A 55 34.99 31.62 28.13
N LEU A 56 34.19 32.47 27.47
CA LEU A 56 32.73 32.56 27.68
C LEU A 56 31.93 32.20 26.42
N ASP A 57 32.55 31.51 25.46
CA ASP A 57 31.86 31.11 24.23
C ASP A 57 30.84 29.99 24.44
N ILE A 58 30.97 29.23 25.53
CA ILE A 58 30.08 28.14 25.91
C ILE A 58 29.84 28.25 27.41
N VAL A 59 28.57 28.36 27.82
CA VAL A 59 28.18 28.46 29.22
C VAL A 59 26.99 27.54 29.47
N GLN A 60 27.06 26.73 30.52
CA GLN A 60 25.91 26.01 31.03
C GLN A 60 25.14 26.93 31.99
N ILE A 61 23.85 27.09 31.77
CA ILE A 61 22.97 27.94 32.57
C ILE A 61 21.81 27.12 33.12
N ASN A 62 21.32 27.53 34.29
CA ASN A 62 20.01 27.11 34.80
C ASN A 62 18.95 28.05 34.24
N LEU A 63 17.96 27.54 33.51
CA LEU A 63 16.84 28.32 32.97
C LEU A 63 15.83 28.73 34.03
N ASN A 64 15.86 28.07 35.20
CA ASN A 64 14.99 28.34 36.34
C ASN A 64 15.83 28.58 37.60
N PRO A 65 16.59 29.69 37.67
CA PRO A 65 17.35 30.04 38.87
C PRO A 65 16.40 30.41 40.03
N ASP A 66 16.85 30.21 41.27
CA ASP A 66 16.12 30.63 42.47
C ASP A 66 16.15 32.16 42.66
N GLU A 67 15.28 32.66 43.55
CA GLU A 67 15.14 34.10 43.82
C GLU A 67 16.42 34.72 44.43
N SER A 68 17.17 33.95 45.23
CA SER A 68 18.45 34.41 45.79
C SER A 68 19.49 34.66 44.71
N PHE A 69 19.60 33.76 43.73
CA PHE A 69 20.52 33.89 42.61
C PHE A 69 20.14 35.08 41.73
N LYS A 70 18.85 35.24 41.39
CA LYS A 70 18.35 36.38 40.62
C LYS A 70 18.69 37.72 41.29
N SER A 71 18.58 37.78 42.61
CA SER A 71 18.90 38.97 43.39
C SER A 71 20.40 39.23 43.40
N MET A 72 21.21 38.20 43.65
CA MET A 72 22.65 38.38 43.88
C MET A 72 23.45 38.64 42.60
N ILE A 73 23.04 38.11 41.45
CA ILE A 73 23.85 38.17 40.22
C ILE A 73 24.01 39.60 39.65
N LEU A 74 23.09 40.52 39.97
CA LEU A 74 23.11 41.91 39.49
C LEU A 74 23.41 42.94 40.60
N CYS A 75 23.49 42.52 41.86
CA CYS A 75 23.79 43.41 42.99
C CYS A 75 25.14 44.11 42.82
N GLY A 76 25.18 45.42 43.05
CA GLY A 76 26.39 46.24 42.95
C GLY A 76 26.72 46.74 41.54
N LEU A 77 25.96 46.35 40.52
CA LEU A 77 26.09 46.90 39.17
C LEU A 77 25.37 48.25 39.04
N ARG A 78 25.90 49.14 38.20
CA ARG A 78 25.22 50.40 37.87
C ARG A 78 23.95 50.12 37.05
N PRO A 79 22.90 50.97 37.16
CA PRO A 79 21.66 50.79 36.40
C PRO A 79 21.87 50.62 34.89
N GLU A 80 22.82 51.35 34.29
CA GLU A 80 23.08 51.27 32.85
C GLU A 80 23.60 49.89 32.44
N VAL A 81 24.40 49.24 33.30
CA VAL A 81 24.92 47.89 33.05
C VAL A 81 23.82 46.86 33.18
N VAL A 82 22.94 47.01 34.17
CA VAL A 82 21.78 46.12 34.36
C VAL A 82 20.87 46.18 33.14
N MET A 83 20.55 47.38 32.65
CA MET A 83 19.72 47.55 31.46
C MET A 83 20.35 46.98 30.19
N ASP A 84 21.67 47.12 30.00
CA ASP A 84 22.38 46.49 28.87
C ASP A 84 22.31 44.95 28.94
N ILE A 85 22.50 44.35 30.12
CA ILE A 85 22.37 42.90 30.33
C ILE A 85 20.94 42.45 29.99
N SER A 86 19.93 43.14 30.50
CA SER A 86 18.52 42.83 30.21
C SER A 86 18.21 42.92 28.72
N LEU A 87 18.69 43.97 28.04
CA LEU A 87 18.51 44.14 26.60
C LEU A 87 19.13 43.00 25.80
N ARG A 88 20.33 42.54 26.17
CA ARG A 88 20.99 41.39 25.53
C ARG A 88 20.23 40.10 25.74
N ALA A 89 19.72 39.86 26.96
CA ALA A 89 18.92 38.68 27.27
C ALA A 89 17.61 38.65 26.45
N VAL A 90 16.91 39.78 26.36
CA VAL A 90 15.69 39.91 25.52
C VAL A 90 16.01 39.72 24.04
N SER A 91 17.12 40.29 23.57
CA SER A 91 17.56 40.14 22.17
C SER A 91 17.85 38.67 21.83
N PHE A 92 18.50 37.94 22.74
CA PHE A 92 18.72 36.50 22.59
C PHE A 92 17.39 35.73 22.52
N TRP A 93 16.45 36.03 23.41
CA TRP A 93 15.14 35.38 23.40
C TRP A 93 14.37 35.64 22.10
N ASN A 94 14.35 36.90 21.64
CA ASN A 94 13.71 37.28 20.38
C ASN A 94 14.34 36.59 19.17
N TYR A 95 15.67 36.46 19.16
CA TYR A 95 16.37 35.69 18.15
C TYR A 95 15.89 34.23 18.15
N GLN A 96 15.87 33.57 19.32
CA GLN A 96 15.41 32.18 19.44
C GLN A 96 13.97 32.00 18.94
N MET A 97 13.05 32.88 19.34
CA MET A 97 11.65 32.84 18.90
C MET A 97 11.49 33.07 17.41
N THR A 98 12.26 33.99 16.83
CA THR A 98 12.24 34.27 15.39
C THR A 98 12.75 33.07 14.59
N GLN A 99 13.88 32.48 15.00
CA GLN A 99 14.43 31.30 14.36
C GLN A 99 13.46 30.12 14.45
N GLU A 100 12.83 29.91 15.60
CA GLU A 100 11.81 28.88 15.79
C GLU A 100 10.64 29.07 14.83
N LYS A 101 10.12 30.30 14.72
CA LYS A 101 9.03 30.64 13.79
C LYS A 101 9.39 30.35 12.34
N ILE A 102 10.63 30.64 11.92
CA ILE A 102 11.11 30.34 10.55
C ILE A 102 11.14 28.82 10.32
N ILE A 103 11.67 28.06 11.27
CA ILE A 103 11.75 26.59 11.18
C ILE A 103 10.35 25.97 11.11
N GLN A 104 9.42 26.41 11.97
CA GLN A 104 8.04 25.94 11.97
C GLN A 104 7.33 26.30 10.66
N THR A 105 7.48 27.54 10.18
CA THR A 105 6.89 27.99 8.92
C THR A 105 7.38 27.18 7.72
N SER A 106 8.69 26.93 7.63
CA SER A 106 9.26 26.13 6.54
C SER A 106 8.80 24.67 6.60
N SER A 107 8.68 24.10 7.80
CA SER A 107 8.17 22.75 7.99
C SER A 107 6.70 22.63 7.62
N MET A 108 5.89 23.62 7.98
CA MET A 108 4.48 23.72 7.61
C MET A 108 4.32 23.80 6.09
N LYS A 109 5.06 24.68 5.40
CA LYS A 109 5.04 24.78 3.93
C LYS A 109 5.40 23.46 3.25
N ARG A 110 6.43 22.77 3.75
CA ARG A 110 6.84 21.46 3.24
C ARG A 110 5.74 20.41 3.43
N LEU A 111 5.09 20.39 4.59
CA LEU A 111 3.99 19.46 4.86
C LEU A 111 2.77 19.75 3.98
N GLN A 112 2.44 21.03 3.79
CA GLN A 112 1.36 21.47 2.93
C GLN A 112 1.60 21.07 1.46
N ALA A 113 2.82 21.22 0.95
CA ALA A 113 3.17 20.77 -0.40
C ALA A 113 3.01 19.25 -0.56
N LYS A 114 3.43 18.46 0.44
CA LYS A 114 3.21 17.01 0.44
C LYS A 114 1.73 16.64 0.48
N PHE A 115 0.95 17.34 1.29
CA PHE A 115 -0.48 17.15 1.38
C PHE A 115 -1.16 17.40 0.03
N GLU A 116 -0.83 18.51 -0.63
CA GLU A 116 -1.39 18.82 -1.96
C GLU A 116 -0.99 17.77 -3.01
N GLN A 117 0.25 17.29 -2.97
CA GLN A 117 0.69 16.21 -3.86
C GLN A 117 -0.12 14.92 -3.64
N VAL A 118 -0.35 14.54 -2.37
CA VAL A 118 -1.15 13.34 -2.05
C VAL A 118 -2.59 13.52 -2.51
N LYS A 119 -3.16 14.71 -2.32
CA LYS A 119 -4.51 15.04 -2.78
C LYS A 119 -4.64 14.89 -4.30
N ILE A 120 -3.74 15.48 -5.09
CA ILE A 120 -3.72 15.35 -6.55
C ILE A 120 -3.57 13.88 -6.97
N ASN A 121 -2.71 13.13 -6.29
CA ASN A 121 -2.52 11.71 -6.57
C ASN A 121 -3.81 10.90 -6.31
N MET A 122 -4.54 11.22 -5.23
CA MET A 122 -5.84 10.61 -4.94
C MET A 122 -6.87 10.94 -6.01
N GLU A 123 -7.03 12.21 -6.39
CA GLU A 123 -7.97 12.63 -7.44
C GLU A 123 -7.66 11.94 -8.78
N THR A 124 -6.39 11.81 -9.12
CA THR A 124 -5.94 11.09 -10.32
C THR A 124 -6.28 9.61 -10.25
N MET A 125 -6.04 8.97 -9.10
CA MET A 125 -6.34 7.56 -8.88
C MET A 125 -7.85 7.29 -8.96
N GLU A 126 -8.66 8.14 -8.35
CA GLU A 126 -10.12 8.06 -8.43
C GLU A 126 -10.60 8.14 -9.88
N TYR A 127 -10.09 9.10 -10.65
CA TYR A 127 -10.41 9.22 -12.07
C TYR A 127 -10.03 7.97 -12.87
N GLN A 128 -8.86 7.39 -12.63
CA GLN A 128 -8.44 6.15 -13.28
C GLN A 128 -9.35 4.97 -12.92
N PHE A 129 -9.74 4.85 -11.65
CA PHE A 129 -10.67 3.80 -11.22
C PHE A 129 -12.05 3.97 -11.84
N GLN A 130 -12.60 5.18 -11.88
CA GLN A 130 -13.88 5.45 -12.54
C GLN A 130 -13.84 5.07 -14.02
N LYS A 131 -12.74 5.39 -14.71
CA LYS A 131 -12.52 4.99 -16.11
C LYS A 131 -12.44 3.47 -16.27
N HIS A 132 -11.71 2.79 -15.38
CA HIS A 132 -11.59 1.33 -15.42
C HIS A 132 -12.92 0.64 -15.18
N ILE A 133 -13.70 1.10 -14.19
CA ILE A 133 -15.06 0.62 -13.91
C ILE A 133 -15.92 0.75 -15.17
N LEU A 134 -15.93 1.92 -15.83
CA LEU A 134 -16.72 2.12 -17.05
C LEU A 134 -16.35 1.14 -18.17
N ILE A 135 -15.04 0.88 -18.36
CA ILE A 135 -14.56 -0.06 -19.38
C ILE A 135 -15.00 -1.50 -19.03
N GLU A 136 -14.81 -1.93 -17.79
CA GLU A 136 -15.18 -3.27 -17.35
C GLU A 136 -16.70 -3.49 -17.36
N THR A 137 -17.49 -2.49 -17.01
CA THR A 137 -18.96 -2.55 -17.15
C THR A 137 -19.35 -2.78 -18.61
N LYS A 138 -18.76 -2.05 -19.57
CA LYS A 138 -19.04 -2.25 -21.00
C LYS A 138 -18.64 -3.63 -21.51
N LYS A 139 -17.48 -4.14 -21.06
CA LYS A 139 -17.04 -5.50 -21.41
C LYS A 139 -18.01 -6.55 -20.85
N SER A 140 -18.42 -6.39 -19.59
CA SER A 140 -19.39 -7.27 -18.94
C SER A 140 -20.73 -7.28 -19.69
N GLU A 141 -21.25 -6.12 -20.08
CA GLU A 141 -22.47 -6.01 -20.90
C GLU A 141 -22.34 -6.72 -22.25
N SER A 142 -21.19 -6.58 -22.92
CA SER A 142 -20.93 -7.28 -24.19
C SER A 142 -20.88 -8.79 -24.00
N ALA A 143 -20.16 -9.26 -22.98
CA ALA A 143 -20.04 -10.69 -22.67
C ALA A 143 -21.41 -11.31 -22.31
N LEU A 144 -22.27 -10.57 -21.59
CA LEU A 144 -23.64 -11.00 -21.30
C LEU A 144 -24.47 -11.16 -22.58
N LYS A 145 -24.38 -10.21 -23.52
CA LYS A 145 -25.06 -10.31 -24.83
C LYS A 145 -24.56 -11.51 -25.64
N ASP A 146 -23.25 -11.72 -25.67
CA ASP A 146 -22.65 -12.87 -26.38
C ASP A 146 -23.06 -14.20 -25.76
N ALA A 147 -23.07 -14.30 -24.41
CA ALA A 147 -23.52 -15.48 -23.70
C ALA A 147 -25.00 -15.79 -23.99
N GLU A 148 -25.86 -14.78 -24.03
CA GLU A 148 -27.26 -14.98 -24.37
C GLU A 148 -27.46 -15.42 -25.83
N LEU A 149 -26.67 -14.87 -26.76
CA LEU A 149 -26.67 -15.32 -28.15
C LEU A 149 -26.25 -16.79 -28.29
N GLN A 150 -25.18 -17.19 -27.60
CA GLN A 150 -24.73 -18.59 -27.62
C GLN A 150 -25.78 -19.52 -27.00
N ARG A 151 -26.41 -19.11 -25.90
CA ARG A 151 -27.50 -19.87 -25.27
C ARG A 151 -28.66 -20.12 -26.24
N ARG A 152 -29.08 -19.11 -27.02
CA ARG A 152 -30.13 -19.27 -28.05
C ARG A 152 -29.71 -20.25 -29.15
N LYS A 153 -28.46 -20.16 -29.63
CA LYS A 153 -27.93 -21.10 -30.64
C LYS A 153 -27.90 -22.54 -30.13
N THR A 154 -27.49 -22.74 -28.88
CA THR A 154 -27.48 -24.07 -28.25
C THR A 154 -28.90 -24.65 -28.20
N GLN A 155 -29.90 -23.85 -27.80
CA GLN A 155 -31.30 -24.27 -27.80
C GLN A 155 -31.77 -24.68 -29.20
N GLU A 156 -31.49 -23.90 -30.24
CA GLU A 156 -31.85 -24.26 -31.62
C GLU A 156 -31.18 -25.57 -32.09
N ILE A 157 -29.92 -25.80 -31.72
CA ILE A 157 -29.21 -27.04 -32.09
C ILE A 157 -29.82 -28.23 -31.34
N GLU A 158 -30.15 -28.07 -30.06
CA GLU A 158 -30.78 -29.09 -29.23
C GLU A 158 -32.15 -29.48 -29.80
N GLU A 159 -32.98 -28.53 -30.20
CA GLU A 159 -34.25 -28.78 -30.89
C GLU A 159 -34.05 -29.57 -32.20
N LYS A 160 -33.07 -29.19 -33.03
CA LYS A 160 -32.74 -29.92 -34.26
C LYS A 160 -32.25 -31.33 -33.98
N LEU A 161 -31.45 -31.52 -32.92
CA LEU A 161 -30.95 -32.84 -32.51
C LEU A 161 -32.09 -33.75 -32.08
N ILE A 162 -33.04 -33.23 -31.31
CA ILE A 162 -34.24 -33.96 -30.88
C ILE A 162 -35.05 -34.40 -32.10
N GLU A 163 -35.31 -33.50 -33.05
CA GLU A 163 -36.04 -33.84 -34.27
C GLU A 163 -35.30 -34.87 -35.13
N LYS A 164 -33.99 -34.73 -35.29
CA LYS A 164 -33.17 -35.73 -36.01
C LYS A 164 -33.18 -37.09 -35.32
N SER A 165 -33.09 -37.12 -34.00
CA SER A 165 -33.15 -38.37 -33.22
C SER A 165 -34.51 -39.06 -33.38
N ARG A 166 -35.60 -38.28 -33.38
CA ARG A 166 -36.96 -38.78 -33.65
C ARG A 166 -37.07 -39.39 -35.06
N ILE A 167 -36.56 -38.71 -36.09
CA ILE A 167 -36.56 -39.23 -37.46
C ILE A 167 -35.71 -40.51 -37.57
N LEU A 168 -34.51 -40.52 -36.98
CA LEU A 168 -33.61 -41.67 -37.00
C LEU A 168 -34.27 -42.89 -36.36
N HIS A 169 -34.96 -42.70 -35.23
CA HIS A 169 -35.72 -43.76 -34.57
C HIS A 169 -36.86 -44.30 -35.46
N GLN A 170 -37.59 -43.42 -36.15
CA GLN A 170 -38.63 -43.84 -37.10
C GLN A 170 -38.05 -44.65 -38.27
N VAL A 171 -36.92 -44.23 -38.82
CA VAL A 171 -36.25 -44.94 -39.93
C VAL A 171 -35.72 -46.30 -39.45
N GLN A 172 -35.09 -46.37 -38.28
CA GLN A 172 -34.64 -47.63 -37.69
C GLN A 172 -35.80 -48.60 -37.48
N SER A 173 -36.93 -48.13 -36.92
CA SER A 173 -38.13 -48.96 -36.74
C SER A 173 -38.65 -49.53 -38.07
N LYS A 174 -38.72 -48.70 -39.13
CA LYS A 174 -39.10 -49.16 -40.47
C LYS A 174 -38.10 -50.16 -41.05
N TYR A 175 -36.81 -49.93 -40.88
CA TYR A 175 -35.76 -50.83 -41.37
C TYR A 175 -35.83 -52.20 -40.70
N GLU A 176 -35.94 -52.25 -39.37
CA GLU A 176 -36.09 -53.51 -38.64
C GLU A 176 -37.38 -54.24 -39.02
N SER A 177 -38.49 -53.51 -39.22
CA SER A 177 -39.73 -54.10 -39.73
C SER A 177 -39.54 -54.75 -41.11
N LEU A 178 -38.88 -54.06 -42.04
CA LEU A 178 -38.62 -54.57 -43.38
C LEU A 178 -37.66 -55.78 -43.37
N LYS A 179 -36.64 -55.75 -42.51
CA LYS A 179 -35.71 -56.86 -42.30
C LYS A 179 -36.43 -58.09 -41.74
N LEU A 180 -37.31 -57.92 -40.76
CA LEU A 180 -38.15 -59.00 -40.24
C LEU A 180 -39.10 -59.57 -41.31
N GLN A 181 -39.66 -58.73 -42.17
CA GLN A 181 -40.48 -59.19 -43.30
C GLN A 181 -39.65 -60.01 -44.31
N LEU A 182 -38.45 -59.56 -44.65
CA LEU A 182 -37.54 -60.30 -45.53
C LEU A 182 -37.15 -61.65 -44.92
N ILE A 183 -36.77 -61.67 -43.64
CA ILE A 183 -36.44 -62.92 -42.93
C ILE A 183 -37.67 -63.84 -42.88
N SER A 184 -38.87 -63.32 -42.62
CA SER A 184 -40.10 -64.11 -42.65
C SER A 184 -40.38 -64.71 -44.04
N ASN A 185 -40.11 -63.96 -45.11
CA ASN A 185 -40.26 -64.43 -46.49
C ASN A 185 -39.18 -65.47 -46.86
N THR A 186 -37.95 -65.32 -46.38
CA THR A 186 -36.87 -66.30 -46.58
C THR A 186 -37.11 -67.57 -45.76
N ILE A 187 -37.58 -67.48 -44.51
CA ILE A 187 -37.91 -68.65 -43.67
C ILE A 187 -39.10 -69.44 -44.23
N LYS A 188 -40.05 -68.79 -44.92
CA LYS A 188 -41.07 -69.49 -45.73
C LYS A 188 -40.47 -70.26 -46.91
N SER A 189 -39.23 -69.95 -47.32
CA SER A 189 -38.51 -70.59 -48.43
C SER A 189 -37.45 -71.62 -48.00
N THR A 190 -37.03 -71.68 -46.73
CA THR A 190 -35.93 -72.56 -46.24
C THR A 190 -36.23 -73.30 -44.93
N LYS A 191 -37.33 -74.07 -44.88
CA LYS A 191 -37.51 -75.11 -43.84
C LYS A 191 -37.46 -76.52 -44.44
N THR A 192 -36.23 -77.00 -44.68
CA THR A 192 -35.87 -78.41 -44.48
C THR A 192 -34.41 -78.49 -44.01
N GLU A 193 -34.22 -79.26 -42.93
CA GLU A 193 -32.97 -79.82 -42.40
C GLU A 193 -32.15 -79.05 -41.35
N GLN A 194 -31.61 -79.86 -40.44
CA GLN A 194 -31.29 -79.62 -39.03
C GLN A 194 -29.83 -80.07 -38.74
N ILE A 195 -29.13 -79.28 -37.87
CA ILE A 195 -28.19 -79.68 -36.78
C ILE A 195 -26.76 -80.18 -37.21
N PRO A 196 -25.63 -80.10 -36.41
CA PRO A 196 -25.39 -79.67 -35.00
C PRO A 196 -24.20 -78.71 -34.68
N MET A 197 -24.16 -78.33 -33.39
CA MET A 197 -23.13 -77.70 -32.53
C MET A 197 -21.63 -77.92 -32.83
N ALA A 198 -20.84 -76.85 -32.64
CA ALA A 198 -19.52 -76.91 -31.98
C ALA A 198 -19.20 -75.58 -31.26
N GLN A 199 -18.65 -75.70 -30.05
CA GLN A 199 -18.15 -74.61 -29.20
C GLN A 199 -16.86 -74.02 -29.77
N LEU A 200 -16.65 -72.71 -29.65
CA LEU A 200 -15.33 -72.06 -29.57
C LEU A 200 -15.49 -70.65 -28.95
N GLN A 201 -14.96 -70.46 -27.75
CA GLN A 201 -14.53 -69.13 -27.26
C GLN A 201 -13.21 -68.77 -27.97
N PRO A 202 -12.87 -67.47 -28.18
CA PRO A 202 -11.96 -66.87 -27.21
C PRO A 202 -11.98 -65.32 -27.05
N LYS A 203 -11.47 -64.92 -25.88
CA LYS A 203 -10.55 -63.79 -25.58
C LYS A 203 -11.07 -62.36 -25.44
N THR A 204 -10.86 -61.89 -24.20
CA THR A 204 -10.65 -60.53 -23.74
C THR A 204 -9.56 -59.80 -24.51
N PHE A 205 -9.78 -58.49 -24.75
CA PHE A 205 -8.74 -57.54 -25.14
C PHE A 205 -8.67 -56.47 -24.07
N GLU A 206 -7.59 -56.48 -23.30
CA GLU A 206 -7.20 -55.40 -22.39
C GLU A 206 -6.69 -54.22 -23.22
N GLY A 207 -7.29 -53.04 -23.02
CA GLY A 207 -6.81 -51.78 -23.55
C GLY A 207 -6.78 -50.76 -22.42
N GLN A 208 -5.62 -50.65 -21.78
CA GLN A 208 -5.30 -49.63 -20.79
C GLN A 208 -5.27 -48.26 -21.49
N ASN A 209 -6.04 -47.30 -20.99
CA ASN A 209 -5.79 -45.88 -21.22
C ASN A 209 -5.58 -45.23 -19.86
N GLU A 210 -4.32 -45.13 -19.45
CA GLU A 210 -3.88 -44.24 -18.37
C GLU A 210 -4.07 -42.79 -18.82
N PHE A 211 -4.93 -42.07 -18.09
CA PHE A 211 -4.98 -40.62 -18.10
C PHE A 211 -3.81 -40.09 -17.25
N VAL A 212 -2.79 -39.52 -17.90
CA VAL A 212 -1.76 -38.72 -17.21
C VAL A 212 -2.24 -37.27 -17.15
N PHE A 213 -2.57 -36.82 -15.94
CA PHE A 213 -2.70 -35.40 -15.61
C PHE A 213 -1.29 -34.77 -15.57
N ALA A 214 -1.07 -33.74 -16.38
CA ALA A 214 0.07 -32.83 -16.21
C ALA A 214 -0.29 -31.75 -15.17
N PRO A 215 0.56 -31.48 -14.16
CA PRO A 215 0.47 -30.24 -13.41
C PRO A 215 1.25 -29.14 -14.15
N ASN A 216 0.59 -28.02 -14.42
CA ASN A 216 1.25 -26.78 -14.83
C ASN A 216 2.06 -26.24 -13.65
N VAL A 217 3.31 -25.88 -13.95
CA VAL A 217 4.19 -25.04 -13.15
C VAL A 217 4.39 -23.75 -13.92
N ASP A 218 4.45 -22.65 -13.16
CA ASP A 218 4.61 -21.22 -13.50
C ASP A 218 3.32 -20.38 -13.56
#